data_AF-A0A1J3IT43-F1
#
_entry.id   AF-A0A1J3IT43-F1
#
_cell.length_a   1.000
_cell.length_b   1.000
_cell.length_c   1.000
_cell.angle_alpha   90.00
_cell.angle_beta   90.00
_cell.angle_gamma   90.00
#
_symmetry.space_group_name_H-M   'P 1'
#
loop_
_entity.id
_entity.type
_entity.pdbx_description
1 polymer ?
#
loop_
_entity_poly.entity_id
_entity_poly.type
_entity_poly.pdbx_seq_one_letter_code
_entity_poly.pdbx_strand_id
1 'polypeptide(L)'
;VLPALMRRFHEAKVNGAEEVVVWGTGSPLREFLHVDDLADACVFLLDRYSGLEHVNVGSGQEVTIKELAELVKQVVGFEGKLGWDSTKPDGTPRKLMDSSKL
;
A
#
# COMPACT_ATOMS: atom_id res chain seq x y z
N VAL A 1 -1.97 -5.01 -3.18
CA VAL A 1 -2.94 -3.90 -3.27
C VAL A 1 -2.39 -2.76 -4.13
N LEU A 2 -1.30 -2.12 -3.72
CA LEU A 2 -0.72 -0.96 -4.41
C LEU A 2 -0.41 -1.18 -5.91
N PRO A 3 0.31 -2.25 -6.34
CA PRO A 3 0.61 -2.42 -7.77
C PRO A 3 -0.64 -2.56 -8.66
N ALA A 4 -1.66 -3.26 -8.15
CA ALA A 4 -2.93 -3.42 -8.85
C ALA A 4 -3.69 -2.08 -8.96
N LEU A 5 -3.67 -1.25 -7.91
CA LEU A 5 -4.26 0.09 -7.97
C LEU A 5 -3.54 0.96 -9.00
N MET A 6 -2.21 1.01 -8.98
CA MET A 6 -1.42 1.79 -9.94
C MET A 6 -1.76 1.40 -11.38
N ARG A 7 -1.81 0.09 -11.67
CA ARG A 7 -2.16 -0.40 -13.00
C ARG A 7 -3.58 -0.02 -13.41
N ARG A 8 -4.56 -0.22 -12.51
CA ARG A 8 -5.97 0.08 -12.78
C ARG A 8 -6.21 1.57 -13.06
N PHE A 9 -5.63 2.46 -12.25
CA PHE A 9 -5.73 3.89 -12.49
C PHE A 9 -5.02 4.31 -13.77
N HIS A 10 -3.86 3.71 -14.09
CA HIS A 10 -3.16 3.98 -15.32
C HIS A 10 -3.99 3.59 -16.55
N GLU A 11 -4.57 2.38 -16.56
CA GLU A 11 -5.43 1.92 -17.65
C GLU A 11 -6.70 2.77 -17.77
N ALA A 12 -7.32 3.13 -16.64
CA ALA A 12 -8.49 4.01 -16.63
C ALA A 12 -8.18 5.39 -17.23
N LYS A 13 -7.03 5.96 -16.90
CA LYS A 13 -6.54 7.21 -17.49
C LYS A 13 -6.32 7.09 -19.00
N VAL A 14 -5.58 6.07 -19.43
CA VAL A 14 -5.27 5.85 -20.85
C VAL A 14 -6.53 5.63 -21.69
N ASN A 15 -7.53 4.95 -21.13
CA ASN A 15 -8.79 4.66 -21.82
C ASN A 15 -9.87 5.72 -21.64
N GLY A 16 -9.59 6.82 -20.91
CA GLY A 16 -10.58 7.88 -20.66
C GLY A 16 -11.80 7.41 -19.87
N ALA A 17 -11.63 6.46 -18.95
CA ALA A 17 -12.72 5.95 -18.13
C ALA A 17 -13.26 7.05 -17.18
N GLU A 18 -14.58 7.09 -16.99
CA GLU A 18 -15.20 8.08 -16.11
C GLU A 18 -15.02 7.76 -14.62
N GLU A 19 -14.76 6.49 -14.28
CA GLU A 19 -14.71 6.01 -12.89
C GLU A 19 -13.77 4.80 -12.71
N VAL A 20 -13.13 4.73 -11.53
CA VAL A 20 -12.49 3.52 -11.00
C VAL A 20 -13.16 3.16 -9.67
N VAL A 21 -13.71 1.95 -9.57
CA VAL A 21 -14.39 1.45 -8.35
C VAL A 21 -13.46 0.57 -7.51
N VAL A 22 -13.21 0.91 -6.26
CA VAL A 22 -12.43 0.10 -5.32
C VAL A 22 -13.39 -0.69 -4.42
N TRP A 23 -13.05 -1.95 -4.14
CA TRP A 23 -13.87 -2.83 -3.31
C TRP A 23 -13.69 -2.54 -1.81
N GLY A 24 -14.78 -2.69 -1.06
CA GLY A 24 -14.82 -2.44 0.37
C GLY A 24 -15.13 -0.98 0.72
N THR A 25 -15.02 -0.67 2.01
CA THR A 25 -15.27 0.67 2.54
C THR A 25 -14.04 1.58 2.43
N GLY A 26 -12.87 0.99 2.18
CA GLY A 26 -11.59 1.70 2.19
C GLY A 26 -11.01 1.93 3.59
N SER A 27 -11.74 1.60 4.65
CA SER A 27 -11.32 1.76 6.05
C SER A 27 -10.14 0.88 6.52
N PRO A 28 -9.84 -0.30 5.92
CA PRO A 28 -8.71 -1.10 6.40
C PRO A 28 -7.37 -0.38 6.32
N LEU A 29 -6.58 -0.48 7.39
CA LEU A 29 -5.24 0.09 7.52
C LEU A 29 -4.16 -0.89 7.07
N ARG A 30 -3.22 -0.39 6.27
CA ARG A 30 -2.07 -1.17 5.78
C ARG A 30 -0.79 -0.35 5.89
N GLU A 31 0.26 -1.05 6.26
CA GLU A 31 1.63 -0.59 6.14
C GLU A 31 2.20 -0.92 4.75
N PHE A 32 2.98 0.00 4.19
CA PHE A 32 3.74 -0.20 2.97
C PHE A 32 5.19 0.25 3.20
N LEU A 33 6.12 -0.45 2.58
CA LEU A 33 7.56 -0.16 2.63
C LEU A 33 8.07 -0.02 1.19
N HIS A 34 8.87 1.01 0.93
CA HIS A 34 9.51 1.16 -0.37
C HIS A 34 10.64 0.11 -0.52
N VAL A 35 10.88 -0.35 -1.75
CA VAL A 35 11.87 -1.41 -1.99
C VAL A 35 13.30 -0.96 -1.67
N ASP A 36 13.61 0.31 -1.92
CA ASP A 36 14.93 0.87 -1.60
C ASP A 36 15.17 0.93 -0.09
N ASP A 37 14.16 1.32 0.71
CA ASP A 37 14.25 1.30 2.18
C ASP A 37 14.49 -0.13 2.70
N LEU A 38 13.81 -1.12 2.09
CA LEU A 38 14.05 -2.53 2.41
C LEU A 38 15.46 -2.96 2.02
N ALA A 39 15.97 -2.52 0.86
CA ALA A 39 17.32 -2.85 0.42
C ALA A 39 18.37 -2.30 1.39
N ASP A 40 18.22 -1.04 1.81
CA ASP A 40 19.09 -0.41 2.80
C ASP A 40 19.04 -1.15 4.15
N ALA A 41 17.85 -1.53 4.61
CA ALA A 41 17.70 -2.34 5.82
C ALA A 41 18.37 -3.72 5.69
N CYS A 42 18.26 -4.38 4.53
CA CYS A 42 18.94 -5.66 4.28
C CYS A 42 20.47 -5.51 4.37
N VAL A 43 21.04 -4.47 3.75
CA VAL A 43 22.48 -4.19 3.82
C VAL A 43 22.91 -3.93 5.26
N PHE A 44 22.15 -3.12 6.00
CA PHE A 44 22.41 -2.85 7.41
C PHE A 44 22.41 -4.13 8.25
N LEU A 45 21.40 -4.99 8.09
CA LEU A 45 21.28 -6.23 8.85
C LEU A 45 22.39 -7.24 8.51
N LEU A 46 22.79 -7.34 7.24
CA LEU A 46 23.92 -8.19 6.84
C LEU A 46 25.24 -7.77 7.50
N ASP A 47 25.44 -6.47 7.74
CA ASP A 47 26.66 -5.92 8.38
C ASP A 47 26.59 -5.97 9.92
N ARG A 48 25.40 -5.78 10.49
CA ARG A 48 25.23 -5.51 11.94
C ARG A 48 24.52 -6.58 12.74
N TYR A 49 23.87 -7.54 12.10
CA TYR A 49 23.05 -8.54 12.78
C TYR A 49 23.45 -9.97 12.41
N SER A 50 23.80 -10.76 13.41
CA SER A 50 24.15 -12.18 13.27
C SER A 50 23.38 -13.09 14.24
N GLY A 51 22.22 -12.62 14.72
CA GLY A 51 21.36 -13.37 15.61
C GLY A 51 20.59 -14.49 14.90
N LEU A 52 19.96 -15.35 15.69
CA LEU A 52 19.18 -16.49 15.16
C LEU A 52 17.70 -16.16 14.94
N GLU A 53 17.25 -14.96 15.33
CA GLU A 53 15.85 -14.56 15.20
C GLU A 53 15.60 -13.82 13.88
N HIS A 54 14.35 -13.81 13.44
CA HIS A 54 13.92 -12.96 12.34
C HIS A 54 13.86 -11.49 12.80
N VAL A 55 14.21 -10.58 11.90
CA VAL A 55 14.03 -9.13 12.08
C VAL A 55 12.96 -8.64 11.11
N ASN A 56 11.93 -8.02 11.67
CA ASN A 56 10.87 -7.37 10.90
C ASN A 56 11.38 -6.03 10.37
N VAL A 57 11.20 -5.79 9.08
CA VAL A 57 11.49 -4.49 8.44
C VAL A 57 10.16 -3.90 7.97
N GLY A 58 9.74 -2.82 8.62
CA GLY A 58 8.52 -2.10 8.35
C GLY A 58 8.78 -0.60 8.33
N SER A 59 7.86 0.17 7.78
CA SER A 59 7.91 1.63 7.82
C SER A 59 7.35 2.20 9.13
N GLY A 60 6.61 1.39 9.91
CA GLY A 60 5.94 1.81 11.14
C GLY A 60 4.77 2.79 10.90
N GLN A 61 4.45 3.07 9.62
CA GLN A 61 3.43 4.02 9.22
C GLN A 61 2.32 3.29 8.45
N GLU A 62 1.08 3.59 8.79
CA GLU A 62 -0.09 3.01 8.14
C GLU A 62 -0.88 4.07 7.39
N VAL A 63 -1.51 3.62 6.31
CA VAL A 63 -2.53 4.38 5.60
C VAL A 63 -3.75 3.52 5.39
N THR A 64 -4.92 4.14 5.32
CA THR A 64 -6.14 3.46 4.90
C THR A 64 -6.07 3.12 3.41
N ILE A 65 -6.82 2.10 2.98
CA ILE A 65 -6.97 1.81 1.54
C ILE A 65 -7.57 3.02 0.79
N LYS A 66 -8.40 3.81 1.47
CA LYS A 66 -8.95 5.06 0.93
C LYS A 66 -7.86 6.08 0.62
N GLU A 67 -7.04 6.43 1.60
CA GLU A 67 -5.92 7.37 1.42
C GLU A 67 -4.95 6.86 0.34
N LEU A 68 -4.66 5.55 0.33
CA LEU A 68 -3.82 4.94 -0.69
C LEU A 68 -4.42 5.09 -2.10
N ALA A 69 -5.71 4.81 -2.27
CA ALA A 69 -6.36 4.92 -3.58
C ALA A 69 -6.43 6.38 -4.06
N GLU A 70 -6.67 7.34 -3.16
CA GLU A 70 -6.66 8.77 -3.46
C GLU A 70 -5.25 9.25 -3.85
N LEU A 71 -4.22 8.82 -3.12
CA LEU A 71 -2.82 9.12 -3.44
C LEU A 71 -2.42 8.55 -4.81
N VAL A 72 -2.75 7.28 -5.08
CA VAL A 72 -2.44 6.65 -6.37
C VAL A 72 -3.17 7.35 -7.52
N LYS A 73 -4.45 7.70 -7.34
CA LYS A 73 -5.21 8.50 -8.32
C LYS A 73 -4.48 9.80 -8.66
N GLN A 74 -4.03 10.53 -7.64
CA GLN A 74 -3.29 11.78 -7.80
C GLN A 74 -1.95 11.56 -8.51
N VAL A 75 -1.14 10.60 -8.07
CA VAL A 75 0.18 10.31 -8.64
C VAL A 75 0.09 9.88 -10.11
N VAL A 76 -0.88 9.04 -10.45
CA VAL A 76 -1.12 8.63 -11.84
C VAL A 76 -1.70 9.78 -12.68
N GLY A 77 -2.38 10.73 -12.05
CA GLY A 77 -3.08 11.83 -12.71
C GLY A 77 -4.35 11.36 -13.41
N PHE A 78 -5.16 10.52 -12.76
CA PHE A 78 -6.47 10.12 -13.24
C PHE A 78 -7.53 11.12 -12.77
N GLU A 79 -8.25 11.75 -13.69
CA GLU A 79 -9.22 12.82 -13.38
C GLU A 79 -10.65 12.31 -13.16
N GLY A 80 -10.94 11.06 -13.51
CA GLY A 80 -12.25 10.45 -13.29
C GLY A 80 -12.61 10.24 -11.82
N LYS A 81 -13.79 9.71 -11.55
CA LYS A 81 -14.33 9.48 -10.20
C LYS A 81 -13.66 8.26 -9.54
N LEU A 82 -13.51 8.33 -8.22
CA LEU A 82 -13.13 7.19 -7.41
C LEU A 82 -14.39 6.71 -6.67
N GLY A 83 -14.89 5.53 -7.07
CA GLY A 83 -16.06 4.89 -6.48
C GLY A 83 -15.68 3.81 -5.48
N TRP A 84 -16.65 3.41 -4.64
CA TRP A 84 -16.49 2.38 -3.62
C TRP A 84 -17.64 1.37 -3.70
N ASP A 85 -17.30 0.08 -3.74
CA ASP A 85 -18.28 -1.02 -3.69
C ASP A 85 -18.26 -1.67 -2.29
N SER A 86 -19.12 -1.17 -1.41
CA SER A 86 -19.31 -1.68 -0.05
C SER A 86 -20.09 -3.00 0.03
N THR A 87 -20.58 -3.51 -1.10
CA THR A 87 -21.15 -4.88 -1.15
C THR A 87 -20.07 -5.93 -1.08
N LYS A 88 -18.80 -5.56 -1.35
CA LYS A 88 -17.64 -6.42 -1.17
C LYS A 88 -17.09 -6.28 0.24
N PRO A 89 -16.71 -7.41 0.88
CA PRO A 89 -16.23 -7.37 2.26
C PRO A 89 -14.89 -6.65 2.35
N ASP A 90 -14.71 -5.94 3.46
CA ASP A 90 -13.39 -5.47 3.86
C ASP A 90 -12.50 -6.65 4.29
N GLY A 91 -11.20 -6.47 4.15
CA GLY A 91 -10.22 -7.38 4.74
C GLY A 91 -10.09 -7.17 6.26
N THR A 92 -9.05 -7.75 6.87
CA THR A 92 -8.76 -7.49 8.29
C THR A 92 -8.60 -5.99 8.55
N PRO A 93 -9.15 -5.44 9.65
CA PRO A 93 -9.19 -4.00 9.88
C PRO A 93 -7.82 -3.32 9.87
N ARG A 94 -6.80 -3.99 10.41
CA ARG A 94 -5.45 -3.45 10.54
C ARG A 94 -4.41 -4.53 10.27
N LYS A 95 -3.32 -4.17 9.59
CA LYS A 95 -2.12 -5.00 9.42
C LYS A 95 -0.88 -4.11 9.47
N LEU A 96 -0.24 -4.12 10.64
CA LEU A 96 1.02 -3.41 10.94
C LEU A 96 2.01 -4.43 11.49
N MET A 97 3.24 -4.37 11.02
CA MET A 97 4.33 -5.18 11.54
C MET A 97 4.98 -4.48 12.73
N ASP A 98 5.31 -5.23 13.78
CA ASP A 98 6.17 -4.71 14.85
C ASP A 98 7.62 -4.81 14.40
N SER A 99 8.23 -3.67 14.08
CA SER A 99 9.63 -3.53 13.68
C SER A 99 10.50 -2.89 14.77
N SER A 100 10.10 -2.95 16.04
CA SER A 100 10.84 -2.34 17.17
C SER A 100 12.25 -2.89 17.43
N LYS A 101 12.61 -4.02 16.78
CA LYS A 101 13.95 -4.61 16.85
C LYS A 101 14.95 -4.01 15.86
N LEU A 102 14.48 -3.25 14.87
CA LEU A 102 15.30 -2.54 13.88
C LEU A 102 15.48 -1.08 14.33
#